data_AF-A0A1J3H192-F1
#
_entry.id   AF-A0A1J3H192-F1
#
_cell.length_a   1.000
_cell.length_b   1.000
_cell.length_c   1.000
_cell.angle_alpha   90.00
_cell.angle_beta   90.00
_cell.angle_gamma   90.00
#
_symmetry.space_group_name_H-M   'P 1'
#
loop_
_entity.id
_entity.type
_entity.pdbx_description
1 polymer ?
#
loop_
_entity_poly.entity_id
_entity_poly.type
_entity_poly.pdbx_seq_one_letter_code
_entity_poly.pdbx_strand_id
1 'polypeptide(L)'
;EAAGYKWRLVLYVNGNDKDGGSGHISLYVRIEDTQSLPKGWEVNVDLKLFVHNQKQHKYLTVTDGTVKRFSDAKQEWGFGQLIPLSTFYNTNEGYTEQDTGSFGAEILIVKPVDKQEKVTFISNPPDNVFTWKLLRFSTLEDKFYYSDDFLVGDRYWRLGFNPKGNGGGRPHALPLFLYAQGFKPNAVATNTWGA
;
A
#
# COMPACT_ATOMS: atom_id res chain seq x y z
N GLU A 1 -5.20 -7.76 15.99
CA GLU A 1 -4.56 -6.43 15.85
C GLU A 1 -4.40 -6.12 14.37
N ALA A 2 -4.54 -4.86 13.97
CA ALA A 2 -4.32 -4.43 12.59
C ALA A 2 -3.70 -3.03 12.58
N ALA A 3 -2.65 -2.86 11.78
CA ALA A 3 -1.92 -1.59 11.58
C ALA A 3 -1.49 -0.87 12.89
N GLY A 4 -1.13 -1.65 13.92
CA GLY A 4 -0.68 -1.13 15.21
C GLY A 4 -1.78 -0.81 16.21
N TYR A 5 -3.05 -1.08 15.88
CA TYR A 5 -4.19 -0.86 16.76
C TYR A 5 -4.91 -2.17 17.07
N LYS A 6 -5.52 -2.21 18.25
CA LYS A 6 -6.36 -3.31 18.68
C LYS A 6 -7.80 -3.02 18.32
N TRP A 7 -8.47 -4.01 17.73
CA TRP A 7 -9.82 -3.89 17.23
C TRP A 7 -10.67 -5.01 17.79
N ARG A 8 -11.94 -4.74 18.04
CA ARG A 8 -12.96 -5.70 18.44
C ARG A 8 -14.11 -5.64 17.44
N LEU A 9 -14.54 -6.80 16.97
CA LEU A 9 -15.78 -6.95 16.23
C LEU A 9 -16.93 -7.07 17.24
N VAL A 10 -17.96 -6.24 17.09
CA VAL A 10 -19.12 -6.17 17.99
C VAL A 10 -20.37 -6.54 17.19
N LEU A 11 -20.97 -7.68 17.54
CA LEU A 11 -22.12 -8.24 16.86
C LEU A 11 -23.37 -8.07 17.74
N TYR A 12 -24.45 -7.55 17.15
CA TYR A 12 -25.78 -7.50 17.74
C TYR A 12 -26.72 -8.39 16.92
N VAL A 13 -27.03 -9.56 17.46
CA VAL A 13 -27.81 -10.59 16.76
C VAL A 13 -29.28 -10.20 16.55
N ASN A 14 -29.83 -9.32 17.39
CA ASN A 14 -31.20 -8.82 17.26
C ASN A 14 -31.25 -7.33 16.89
N GLY A 15 -30.12 -6.78 16.44
CA GLY A 15 -30.01 -5.38 16.07
C GLY A 15 -29.55 -4.47 17.19
N ASN A 16 -29.09 -3.29 16.81
CA ASN A 16 -28.78 -2.18 17.69
C ASN A 16 -29.88 -1.11 17.57
N ASP A 17 -30.80 -1.07 18.53
CA ASP A 17 -31.94 -0.15 18.52
C ASP A 17 -31.54 1.33 18.46
N LYS A 18 -30.38 1.68 19.03
CA LYS A 18 -29.86 3.06 19.03
C LYS A 18 -29.46 3.53 17.63
N ASP A 19 -29.32 2.62 16.68
CA ASP A 19 -28.91 2.86 15.31
C ASP A 19 -29.92 2.26 14.31
N GLY A 20 -31.19 2.14 14.73
CA GLY A 20 -32.27 1.65 13.88
C GLY A 20 -32.13 0.19 13.43
N GLY A 21 -31.36 -0.63 14.14
CA GLY A 21 -31.05 -2.00 13.76
C GLY A 21 -32.16 -3.03 13.98
N SER A 22 -33.33 -2.63 14.49
CA SER A 22 -34.45 -3.55 14.74
C SER A 22 -34.77 -4.40 13.50
N GLY A 23 -34.90 -5.72 13.71
CA GLY A 23 -35.17 -6.68 12.63
C GLY A 23 -33.96 -7.02 11.76
N HIS A 24 -32.75 -6.58 12.13
CA HIS A 24 -31.51 -6.83 11.39
C HIS A 24 -30.42 -7.38 12.32
N ILE A 25 -29.45 -8.09 11.74
CA ILE A 25 -28.14 -8.22 12.37
C ILE A 25 -27.44 -6.86 12.26
N SER A 26 -26.88 -6.36 13.35
CA SER A 26 -25.97 -5.21 13.33
C SER A 26 -24.55 -5.66 13.62
N LEU A 27 -23.58 -5.02 12.96
CA LEU A 27 -22.17 -5.32 13.12
C LEU A 27 -21.36 -4.04 13.14
N TYR A 28 -20.41 -3.98 14.07
CA TYR A 28 -19.55 -2.84 14.30
C TYR A 28 -18.12 -3.28 14.52
N VAL A 29 -17.20 -2.36 14.26
CA VAL A 29 -15.80 -2.43 14.68
C VAL A 29 -15.58 -1.35 15.72
N ARG A 30 -14.98 -1.75 16.83
CA ARG A 30 -14.57 -0.88 17.93
C ARG A 30 -13.05 -0.91 18.05
N ILE A 31 -12.43 0.26 18.22
CA ILE A 31 -11.01 0.35 18.59
C ILE A 31 -10.86 0.18 20.10
N GLU A 32 -9.91 -0.64 20.53
CA GLU A 32 -9.67 -1.01 21.92
C GLU A 32 -8.32 -0.49 22.41
N ASP A 33 -8.08 -0.60 23.72
CA ASP A 33 -6.84 -0.17 24.40
C ASP A 33 -6.46 1.32 24.14
N THR A 34 -7.47 2.17 23.93
CA THR A 34 -7.31 3.60 23.55
C THR A 34 -6.66 4.46 24.64
N GLN A 35 -6.63 3.98 25.89
CA GLN A 35 -5.95 4.67 27.00
C GLN A 35 -4.43 4.74 26.82
N SER A 36 -3.87 3.88 25.96
CA SER A 36 -2.45 3.91 25.59
C SER A 36 -2.12 4.91 24.48
N LEU A 37 -3.15 5.46 23.80
CA LEU A 37 -2.98 6.35 22.68
C LEU A 37 -2.74 7.80 23.15
N PRO A 38 -2.02 8.64 22.36
CA PRO A 38 -1.82 10.04 22.68
C PRO A 38 -3.15 10.80 22.85
N LYS A 39 -3.17 11.81 23.72
CA LYS A 39 -4.35 12.67 23.87
C LYS A 39 -4.72 13.33 22.53
N GLY A 40 -6.00 13.22 22.12
CA GLY A 40 -6.46 13.75 20.85
C GLY A 40 -6.08 12.89 19.64
N TRP A 41 -5.85 11.59 19.85
CA TRP A 41 -5.58 10.65 18.77
C TRP A 41 -6.76 10.56 17.80
N GLU A 42 -6.43 10.31 16.55
CA GLU A 42 -7.40 10.08 15.49
C GLU A 42 -6.90 9.01 14.55
N VAL A 43 -7.77 8.07 14.21
CA VAL A 43 -7.49 7.03 13.22
C VAL A 43 -8.59 7.06 12.17
N ASN A 44 -8.23 7.45 10.97
CA ASN A 44 -9.13 7.42 9.82
C ASN A 44 -9.06 6.04 9.16
N VAL A 45 -10.21 5.40 8.95
CA VAL A 45 -10.32 4.03 8.47
C VAL A 45 -11.29 3.96 7.30
N ASP A 46 -10.88 3.38 6.18
CA ASP A 46 -11.81 2.83 5.20
C ASP A 46 -12.24 1.45 5.72
N LEU A 47 -13.53 1.33 6.04
CA LEU A 47 -14.11 0.18 6.74
C LEU A 47 -15.04 -0.58 5.79
N LYS A 48 -14.81 -1.89 5.68
CA LYS A 48 -15.74 -2.82 5.04
C LYS A 48 -16.09 -3.93 6.02
N LEU A 49 -17.37 -4.25 6.11
CA LEU A 49 -17.87 -5.36 6.91
C LEU A 49 -18.37 -6.47 5.99
N PHE A 50 -18.25 -7.72 6.45
CA PHE A 50 -18.59 -8.88 5.64
C PHE A 50 -19.51 -9.84 6.38
N VAL A 51 -20.43 -10.45 5.62
CA VAL A 51 -21.18 -11.65 6.03
C VAL A 51 -20.87 -12.76 5.03
N HIS A 52 -20.36 -13.89 5.51
CA HIS A 52 -20.05 -15.02 4.65
C HIS A 52 -21.33 -15.75 4.23
N ASN A 53 -21.52 -15.93 2.93
CA ASN A 53 -22.51 -16.81 2.35
C ASN A 53 -21.85 -18.16 2.07
N GLN A 54 -22.14 -19.14 2.92
CA GLN A 54 -21.52 -20.47 2.89
C GLN A 54 -21.93 -21.26 1.65
N LYS A 55 -23.19 -21.13 1.22
CA LYS A 55 -23.74 -21.81 0.05
C LYS A 55 -23.14 -21.34 -1.27
N GLN A 56 -22.86 -20.04 -1.38
CA GLN A 56 -22.30 -19.43 -2.59
C GLN A 56 -20.76 -19.33 -2.56
N HIS A 57 -20.13 -19.62 -1.43
CA HIS A 57 -18.71 -19.38 -1.17
C HIS A 57 -18.29 -17.93 -1.49
N LYS A 58 -19.14 -16.98 -1.08
CA LYS A 58 -18.98 -15.53 -1.34
C LYS A 58 -19.24 -14.72 -0.08
N TYR A 59 -18.83 -13.46 -0.10
CA TYR A 59 -19.10 -12.52 0.99
C TYR A 59 -20.05 -11.44 0.52
N LEU A 60 -21.12 -11.22 1.28
CA LEU A 60 -21.81 -9.93 1.26
C LEU A 60 -20.86 -8.90 1.85
N THR A 61 -20.51 -7.88 1.07
CA THR A 61 -19.66 -6.77 1.51
C THR A 61 -20.51 -5.54 1.73
N VAL A 62 -20.44 -4.96 2.93
CA VAL A 62 -21.19 -3.75 3.31
C VAL A 62 -20.21 -2.62 3.61
N THR A 63 -20.39 -1.51 2.92
CA THR A 63 -19.65 -0.26 3.10
C THR A 63 -20.53 0.89 2.60
N ASP A 64 -20.31 2.11 3.10
CA ASP A 64 -20.96 3.33 2.59
C ASP A 64 -19.99 4.23 1.80
N GLY A 65 -18.75 3.75 1.56
CA GLY A 65 -17.73 4.49 0.83
C GLY A 65 -17.17 5.70 1.57
N THR A 66 -17.48 5.86 2.86
CA THR A 66 -17.00 6.99 3.66
C THR A 66 -15.90 6.55 4.64
N VAL A 67 -14.94 7.45 4.85
CA VAL A 67 -13.87 7.24 5.83
C VAL A 67 -14.42 7.42 7.25
N LYS A 68 -14.12 6.45 8.11
CA LYS A 68 -14.53 6.41 9.52
C LYS A 68 -13.43 6.98 10.39
N ARG A 69 -13.72 8.10 11.04
CA ARG A 69 -12.80 8.74 11.99
C ARG A 69 -13.04 8.17 13.38
N PHE A 70 -12.14 7.30 13.82
CA PHE A 70 -12.07 6.84 15.20
C PHE A 70 -11.34 7.88 16.04
N SER A 71 -11.89 8.22 17.20
CA SER A 71 -11.32 9.17 18.16
C SER A 71 -11.84 8.90 19.57
N ASP A 72 -11.38 9.69 20.55
CA ASP A 72 -11.91 9.64 21.92
C ASP A 72 -13.44 9.82 21.98
N ALA A 73 -14.01 10.66 21.10
CA ALA A 73 -15.44 10.92 21.06
C ALA A 73 -16.24 9.80 20.36
N LYS A 74 -15.59 9.04 19.47
CA LYS A 74 -16.26 8.02 18.64
C LYS A 74 -15.32 6.85 18.38
N GLN A 75 -15.43 5.82 19.21
CA GLN A 75 -14.56 4.63 19.18
C GLN A 75 -15.15 3.44 18.42
N GLU A 76 -16.39 3.55 17.93
CA GLU A 76 -17.11 2.46 17.28
C GLU A 76 -17.84 2.94 16.03
N TRP A 77 -17.66 2.19 14.94
CA TRP A 77 -18.29 2.42 13.65
C TRP A 77 -18.78 1.10 13.04
N GLY A 78 -19.89 1.15 12.32
CA GLY A 78 -20.51 -0.05 11.73
C GLY A 78 -21.87 0.27 11.14
N PHE A 79 -22.69 -0.77 11.00
CA PHE A 79 -24.01 -0.67 10.39
C PHE A 79 -25.06 -1.28 11.31
N GLY A 80 -26.03 -0.46 11.74
CA GLY A 80 -27.23 -0.93 12.43
C GLY A 80 -28.05 -1.92 11.62
N GLN A 81 -28.13 -1.74 10.30
CA GLN A 81 -28.87 -2.63 9.41
C GLN A 81 -27.90 -3.31 8.43
N LEU A 82 -27.12 -4.28 8.92
CA LEU A 82 -26.14 -5.00 8.07
C LEU A 82 -26.83 -5.99 7.14
N ILE A 83 -27.69 -6.85 7.70
CA ILE A 83 -28.48 -7.83 6.96
C ILE A 83 -29.80 -8.10 7.70
N PRO A 84 -30.96 -8.16 7.02
CA PRO A 84 -32.23 -8.48 7.67
C PRO A 84 -32.19 -9.87 8.33
N LEU A 85 -32.82 -10.01 9.51
CA LEU A 85 -32.90 -11.32 10.20
C LEU A 85 -33.64 -12.34 9.34
N SER A 86 -34.68 -11.91 8.61
CA SER A 86 -35.42 -12.75 7.67
C SER A 86 -34.55 -13.31 6.54
N THR A 87 -33.54 -12.58 6.10
CA THR A 87 -32.57 -13.04 5.09
C THR A 87 -31.48 -13.90 5.74
N PHE A 88 -30.93 -13.48 6.87
CA PHE A 88 -29.82 -14.17 7.53
C PHE A 88 -30.20 -15.58 8.01
N TYR A 89 -31.40 -15.75 8.58
CA TYR A 89 -31.90 -17.03 9.08
C TYR A 89 -32.64 -17.87 8.03
N ASN A 90 -32.86 -17.34 6.82
CA ASN A 90 -33.45 -18.14 5.74
C ASN A 90 -32.38 -19.09 5.18
N THR A 91 -32.55 -20.39 5.43
CA THR A 91 -31.63 -21.46 5.00
C THR A 91 -31.46 -21.52 3.48
N ASN A 92 -32.39 -20.97 2.69
CA ASN A 92 -32.25 -20.89 1.25
C ASN A 92 -31.20 -19.84 0.80
N GLU A 93 -31.00 -18.79 1.60
CA GLU A 93 -30.07 -17.69 1.32
C GLU A 93 -28.61 -18.09 1.57
N GLY A 94 -28.35 -18.96 2.55
CA GLY A 94 -27.04 -19.59 2.77
C GLY A 94 -26.06 -18.81 3.66
N TYR A 95 -26.52 -17.81 4.43
CA TYR A 95 -25.70 -17.07 5.40
C TYR A 95 -25.49 -17.82 6.72
N THR A 96 -26.37 -18.78 7.01
CA THR A 96 -26.30 -19.66 8.17
C THR A 96 -26.25 -21.11 7.73
N GLU A 97 -25.40 -21.91 8.38
CA GLU A 97 -25.32 -23.36 8.22
C GLU A 97 -25.10 -23.97 9.61
N GLN A 98 -25.92 -24.94 10.01
CA GLN A 98 -25.84 -25.58 11.34
C GLN A 98 -25.78 -24.56 12.50
N ASP A 99 -26.63 -23.54 12.46
CA ASP A 99 -26.67 -22.45 13.45
C ASP A 99 -25.37 -21.64 13.57
N THR A 100 -24.50 -21.74 12.56
CA THR A 100 -23.23 -21.01 12.48
C THR A 100 -23.29 -19.98 11.37
N GLY A 101 -22.86 -18.76 11.66
CA GLY A 101 -22.67 -17.69 10.68
C GLY A 101 -21.30 -17.03 10.89
N SER A 102 -20.67 -16.60 9.78
CA SER A 102 -19.34 -16.00 9.82
C SER A 102 -19.37 -14.55 9.40
N PHE A 103 -18.71 -13.71 10.18
CA PHE A 103 -18.62 -12.27 9.98
C PHE A 103 -17.15 -11.85 9.89
N GLY A 104 -16.89 -10.76 9.18
CA GLY A 104 -15.54 -10.23 9.03
C GLY A 104 -15.52 -8.71 8.94
N ALA A 105 -14.31 -8.15 9.04
CA ALA A 105 -14.05 -6.75 8.80
C ALA A 105 -12.70 -6.58 8.08
N GLU A 106 -12.65 -5.66 7.13
CA GLU A 106 -11.43 -5.15 6.52
C GLU A 106 -11.24 -3.72 7.02
N ILE A 107 -10.06 -3.47 7.59
CA ILE A 107 -9.71 -2.22 8.24
C ILE A 107 -8.49 -1.68 7.50
N LEU A 108 -8.69 -0.64 6.71
CA LEU A 108 -7.61 0.05 6.01
C LEU A 108 -7.39 1.44 6.63
N ILE A 109 -6.25 1.65 7.27
CA ILE A 109 -5.93 2.97 7.84
C ILE A 109 -5.59 3.95 6.73
N VAL A 110 -6.40 5.01 6.64
CA VAL A 110 -6.20 6.14 5.74
C VAL A 110 -5.34 7.16 6.46
N LYS A 111 -4.06 7.21 6.13
CA LYS A 111 -3.19 8.27 6.64
C LYS A 111 -3.52 9.57 5.91
N PRO A 112 -3.63 10.72 6.62
CA PRO A 112 -3.64 12.00 5.93
C PRO A 112 -2.39 12.12 5.06
N VAL A 113 -2.55 12.65 3.84
CA VAL A 113 -1.45 12.79 2.89
C VAL A 113 -0.54 13.91 3.38
N ASP A 114 0.46 13.57 4.19
CA ASP A 114 1.42 14.55 4.69
C ASP A 114 2.48 14.91 3.62
N LYS A 115 2.73 14.02 2.64
CA LYS A 115 3.63 14.26 1.52
C LYS A 115 3.13 13.57 0.24
N GLN A 116 2.78 14.36 -0.75
CA GLN A 116 2.63 13.90 -2.12
C GLN A 116 4.04 13.81 -2.74
N GLU A 117 4.64 12.62 -2.80
CA GLU A 117 5.86 12.44 -3.59
C GLU A 117 5.49 12.44 -5.08
N LYS A 118 5.79 13.56 -5.76
CA LYS A 118 5.61 13.68 -7.21
C LYS A 118 6.86 13.12 -7.89
N VAL A 119 6.75 11.92 -8.45
CA VAL A 119 7.76 11.37 -9.35
C VAL A 119 7.50 11.92 -10.75
N THR A 120 8.35 12.83 -11.23
CA THR A 120 8.34 13.30 -12.61
C THR A 120 9.39 12.55 -13.43
N PHE A 121 8.95 11.77 -14.39
CA PHE A 121 9.83 11.24 -15.43
C PHE A 121 10.01 12.31 -16.50
N ILE A 122 11.25 12.73 -16.73
CA ILE A 122 11.56 13.60 -17.86
C ILE A 122 11.67 12.72 -19.10
N SER A 123 10.69 12.79 -19.99
CA SER A 123 10.79 12.19 -21.32
C SER A 123 11.68 13.08 -22.20
N ASN A 124 12.76 12.51 -22.73
CA ASN A 124 13.71 13.17 -23.65
C ASN A 124 14.23 14.54 -23.15
N PRO A 125 15.04 14.58 -22.07
CA PRO A 125 15.67 15.84 -21.66
C PRO A 125 16.53 16.42 -22.80
N PRO A 126 16.68 17.75 -22.90
CA PRO A 126 17.69 18.36 -23.76
C PRO A 126 19.08 17.79 -23.42
N ASP A 127 19.93 17.59 -24.42
CA ASP A 127 21.30 17.07 -24.27
C ASP A 127 21.38 15.70 -23.57
N ASN A 128 20.40 14.82 -23.81
CA ASN A 128 20.35 13.46 -23.23
C ASN A 128 21.29 12.43 -23.89
N VAL A 129 22.16 12.85 -24.82
CA VAL A 129 23.11 11.98 -25.51
C VAL A 129 24.51 12.22 -24.98
N PHE A 130 25.05 11.22 -24.29
CA PHE A 130 26.46 11.20 -23.87
C PHE A 130 27.24 10.17 -24.67
N THR A 131 28.41 10.56 -25.20
CA THR A 131 29.30 9.66 -25.95
C THR A 131 30.59 9.42 -25.17
N TRP A 132 30.81 8.17 -24.75
CA TRP A 132 32.08 7.75 -24.16
C TRP A 132 32.96 7.04 -25.20
N LYS A 133 34.06 7.67 -25.59
CA LYS A 133 35.01 7.12 -26.56
C LYS A 133 36.15 6.39 -25.85
N LEU A 134 36.21 5.07 -26.04
CA LEU A 134 37.28 4.21 -25.53
C LEU A 134 38.30 3.95 -26.63
N LEU A 135 39.57 4.28 -26.37
CA LEU A 135 40.67 4.01 -27.28
C LEU A 135 41.37 2.71 -26.88
N ARG A 136 41.82 1.94 -27.87
CA ARG A 136 42.59 0.70 -27.68
C ARG A 136 41.88 -0.32 -26.76
N PHE A 137 40.58 -0.51 -26.96
CA PHE A 137 39.74 -1.36 -26.12
C PHE A 137 40.32 -2.79 -25.91
N SER A 138 40.92 -3.38 -26.95
CA SER A 138 41.51 -4.72 -26.88
C SER A 138 42.71 -4.84 -25.94
N THR A 139 43.33 -3.71 -25.55
CA THR A 139 44.49 -3.69 -24.66
C THR A 139 44.13 -3.36 -23.22
N LEU A 140 42.84 -3.23 -22.88
CA LEU A 140 42.40 -2.93 -21.52
C LEU A 140 42.58 -4.12 -20.58
N GLU A 141 42.97 -3.82 -19.34
CA GLU A 141 43.14 -4.80 -18.27
C GLU A 141 41.77 -5.32 -17.78
N ASP A 142 41.75 -6.47 -17.12
CA ASP A 142 40.55 -6.97 -16.43
C ASP A 142 40.31 -6.17 -15.14
N LYS A 143 39.82 -4.94 -15.28
CA LYS A 143 39.37 -4.09 -14.18
C LYS A 143 38.20 -3.23 -14.60
N PHE A 144 37.59 -2.57 -13.63
CA PHE A 144 36.48 -1.68 -13.88
C PHE A 144 36.97 -0.31 -14.36
N TYR A 145 36.39 0.18 -15.46
CA TYR A 145 36.64 1.50 -16.03
C TYR A 145 35.37 2.32 -15.93
N TYR A 146 35.54 3.63 -15.80
CA TYR A 146 34.45 4.58 -15.71
C TYR A 146 34.65 5.73 -16.69
N SER A 147 33.54 6.30 -17.19
CA SER A 147 33.56 7.57 -17.90
C SER A 147 33.76 8.74 -16.93
N ASP A 148 33.98 9.93 -17.50
CA ASP A 148 33.72 11.18 -16.78
C ASP A 148 32.24 11.27 -16.38
N ASP A 149 31.97 12.08 -15.36
CA ASP A 149 30.62 12.39 -14.94
C ASP A 149 29.96 13.32 -15.96
N PHE A 150 28.71 13.05 -16.31
CA PHE A 150 27.91 13.88 -17.22
C PHE A 150 26.58 14.22 -16.57
N LEU A 151 26.13 15.47 -16.78
CA LEU A 151 24.91 16.00 -16.18
C LEU A 151 23.73 15.76 -17.11
N VAL A 152 22.68 15.09 -16.63
CA VAL A 152 21.40 14.99 -17.32
C VAL A 152 20.30 15.45 -16.35
N GLY A 153 19.61 16.54 -16.71
CA GLY A 153 18.71 17.24 -15.81
C GLY A 153 19.46 17.81 -14.60
N ASP A 154 19.12 17.33 -13.41
CA ASP A 154 19.71 17.78 -12.13
C ASP A 154 20.71 16.79 -11.54
N ARG A 155 20.95 15.67 -12.22
CA ARG A 155 21.72 14.54 -11.68
C ARG A 155 22.98 14.25 -12.50
N TYR A 156 24.09 14.04 -11.80
CA TYR A 156 25.32 13.53 -12.38
C TYR A 156 25.25 12.02 -12.54
N TRP A 157 25.60 11.58 -13.73
CA TRP A 157 25.66 10.18 -14.12
C TRP A 157 27.06 9.83 -14.61
N ARG A 158 27.42 8.56 -14.54
CA ARG A 158 28.60 8.05 -15.23
C ARG A 158 28.37 6.63 -15.71
N LEU A 159 29.02 6.29 -16.82
CA LEU A 159 29.06 4.92 -17.31
C LEU A 159 30.22 4.17 -16.67
N GLY A 160 30.09 2.86 -16.54
CA GLY A 160 31.23 2.03 -16.23
C GLY A 160 31.05 0.59 -16.66
N PHE A 161 32.17 -0.09 -16.91
CA PHE A 161 32.18 -1.48 -17.36
C PHE A 161 33.50 -2.15 -16.98
N ASN A 162 33.52 -3.47 -17.05
CA ASN A 162 34.75 -4.25 -17.04
C ASN A 162 34.92 -4.94 -18.42
N PRO A 163 36.06 -4.78 -19.13
CA PRO A 163 36.28 -5.31 -20.48
C PRO A 163 36.12 -6.82 -20.63
N LYS A 164 36.28 -7.59 -19.54
CA LYS A 164 36.11 -9.05 -19.52
C LYS A 164 34.74 -9.50 -18.99
N GLY A 165 33.85 -8.56 -18.68
CA GLY A 165 32.54 -8.83 -18.12
C GLY A 165 32.51 -8.74 -16.60
N ASN A 166 31.34 -9.00 -16.00
CA ASN A 166 31.16 -9.11 -14.54
C ASN A 166 30.19 -10.27 -14.21
N GLY A 167 30.42 -10.95 -13.07
CA GLY A 167 29.57 -12.05 -12.59
C GLY A 167 29.31 -13.14 -13.62
N GLY A 168 28.06 -13.62 -13.69
CA GLY A 168 27.62 -14.68 -14.61
C GLY A 168 27.60 -14.29 -16.10
N GLY A 169 27.86 -13.03 -16.44
CA GLY A 169 28.02 -12.58 -17.82
C GLY A 169 29.42 -12.82 -18.40
N ARG A 170 30.39 -13.22 -17.57
CA ARG A 170 31.75 -13.54 -18.04
C ARG A 170 31.78 -14.92 -18.73
N PRO A 171 32.50 -15.11 -19.85
CA PRO A 171 33.18 -14.11 -20.70
C PRO A 171 32.31 -13.62 -21.89
N HIS A 172 31.01 -13.92 -21.89
CA HIS A 172 30.16 -13.84 -23.08
C HIS A 172 29.51 -12.46 -23.32
N ALA A 173 29.52 -11.59 -22.32
CA ALA A 173 28.89 -10.28 -22.41
C ALA A 173 29.77 -9.18 -21.80
N LEU A 174 29.60 -7.97 -22.35
CA LEU A 174 30.18 -6.72 -21.85
C LEU A 174 29.07 -5.93 -21.14
N PRO A 175 28.86 -6.10 -19.83
CA PRO A 175 27.86 -5.33 -19.10
C PRO A 175 28.33 -3.88 -18.97
N LEU A 176 27.50 -2.97 -19.43
CA LEU A 176 27.65 -1.52 -19.23
C LEU A 176 26.68 -1.09 -18.14
N PHE A 177 27.20 -0.40 -17.13
CA PHE A 177 26.45 0.07 -15.98
C PHE A 177 26.31 1.58 -16.05
N LEU A 178 25.15 2.08 -15.63
CA LEU A 178 24.89 3.50 -15.44
C LEU A 178 24.82 3.78 -13.94
N TYR A 179 25.71 4.63 -13.46
CA TYR A 179 25.81 4.99 -12.05
C TYR A 179 25.35 6.42 -11.83
N ALA A 180 24.66 6.62 -10.71
CA ALA A 180 24.12 7.91 -10.34
C ALA A 180 24.99 8.50 -9.21
N GLN A 181 25.76 9.56 -9.50
CA GLN A 181 26.84 10.06 -8.64
C GLN A 181 26.40 11.13 -7.65
N GLY A 182 25.31 11.83 -7.93
CA GLY A 182 24.81 12.90 -7.07
C GLY A 182 24.05 13.96 -7.85
N PHE A 183 23.82 15.11 -7.24
CA PHE A 183 23.04 16.21 -7.80
C PHE A 183 23.91 17.45 -8.01
N LYS A 184 23.55 18.28 -8.99
CA LYS A 184 24.16 19.62 -9.13
C LYS A 184 23.81 20.50 -7.91
N PRO A 185 24.59 21.57 -7.64
CA PRO A 185 24.28 22.48 -6.54
C PRO A 185 22.85 23.02 -6.61
N ASN A 186 22.19 23.10 -5.45
CA ASN A 186 20.81 23.57 -5.28
C ASN A 186 19.71 22.72 -5.93
N ALA A 187 20.03 21.55 -6.48
CA ALA A 187 19.00 20.60 -6.93
C ALA A 187 18.34 19.91 -5.74
N VAL A 188 17.04 19.63 -5.88
CA VAL A 188 16.30 18.85 -4.89
C VAL A 188 16.80 17.40 -4.97
N ALA A 189 17.37 16.90 -3.87
CA ALA A 189 17.81 15.51 -3.80
C ALA A 189 16.59 14.59 -3.96
N THR A 190 16.62 13.73 -4.97
CA THR A 190 15.60 12.72 -5.22
C THR A 190 16.19 11.32 -5.11
N ASN A 191 15.39 10.35 -4.66
CA ASN A 191 15.81 8.97 -4.71
C ASN A 191 15.54 8.43 -6.11
N THR A 192 16.54 7.82 -6.76
CA THR A 192 16.31 7.05 -7.98
C THR A 192 16.50 5.59 -7.64
N TRP A 193 15.42 4.84 -7.79
CA TRP A 193 15.45 3.39 -7.74
C TRP A 193 15.73 2.89 -9.15
N GLY A 194 16.80 2.12 -9.33
CA GLY A 194 17.07 1.45 -10.61
C GLY A 194 16.06 0.31 -10.80
N ALA A 195 15.54 0.18 -12.01
CA ALA A 195 14.84 -1.03 -12.45
C ALA A 195 15.86 -2.09 -12.89
#